data_AF-A0A6S6TQU8-F1
#
_entry.id   AF-A0A6S6TQU8-F1
#
_cell.length_a   1.000
_cell.length_b   1.000
_cell.length_c   1.000
_cell.angle_alpha   90.00
_cell.angle_beta   90.00
_cell.angle_gamma   90.00
#
_symmetry.space_group_name_H-M   'P 1'
#
loop_
_entity.id
_entity.type
_entity.pdbx_description
1 polymer ?
#
loop_
_entity_poly.entity_id
_entity_poly.type
_entity_poly.pdbx_seq_one_letter_code
_entity_poly.pdbx_strand_id
1 'polypeptide(L)'
;MFAPTAADIYPTGALRTKVEVPGISDVLEGEKRTGHFIGVATVVSKLFNLVQPDIAIFGEKDFQQLLVIRQMVSDLNMNIQIEGVNAVRDEDGLAKSSRNGYLTAAEREIAPVLQQTLQETISRLRVLGAAGAASYQDLQQEMMAKLDTAGFRSEYLEVRRNTDLQPPDEGDRGLVVLVSAWLGKARLIDNVQVSLI
;
A
#
# COMPACT_ATOMS: atom_id res chain seq x y z
N MET A 1 24.25 8.57 7.05
CA MET A 1 23.31 8.83 5.93
C MET A 1 24.00 8.39 4.64
N PHE A 2 23.45 7.41 3.93
CA PHE A 2 23.90 7.01 2.58
C PHE A 2 23.04 7.76 1.57
N ALA A 3 23.63 8.66 0.78
CA ALA A 3 22.93 9.58 -0.12
C ALA A 3 23.56 9.57 -1.53
N PRO A 4 23.53 8.43 -2.23
CA PRO A 4 24.07 8.31 -3.58
C PRO A 4 23.23 9.12 -4.59
N THR A 5 23.89 9.60 -5.64
CA THR A 5 23.22 10.17 -6.80
C THR A 5 22.59 9.07 -7.67
N ALA A 6 21.71 9.45 -8.61
CA ALA A 6 21.18 8.51 -9.59
C ALA A 6 22.29 7.87 -10.45
N ALA A 7 23.36 8.62 -10.75
CA ALA A 7 24.50 8.13 -11.52
C ALA A 7 25.33 7.10 -10.74
N ASP A 8 25.42 7.23 -9.40
CA ASP A 8 26.10 6.24 -8.56
C ASP A 8 25.37 4.88 -8.58
N ILE A 9 24.04 4.89 -8.60
CA ILE A 9 23.22 3.67 -8.62
C ILE A 9 23.03 3.14 -10.05
N TYR A 10 22.92 4.02 -11.05
CA TYR A 10 22.62 3.70 -12.45
C TYR A 10 23.62 4.39 -13.41
N PRO A 11 24.90 3.97 -13.42
CA PRO A 11 25.96 4.66 -14.15
C PRO A 11 25.77 4.67 -15.68
N THR A 12 25.05 3.68 -16.21
CA THR A 12 24.75 3.59 -17.65
C THR A 12 23.40 4.22 -18.02
N GLY A 13 22.65 4.75 -17.04
CA GLY A 13 21.30 5.29 -17.22
C GLY A 13 20.22 4.28 -17.61
N ALA A 14 20.58 3.02 -17.89
CA ALA A 14 19.67 1.98 -18.35
C ALA A 14 19.49 0.87 -17.31
N LEU A 15 18.22 0.54 -17.03
CA LEU A 15 17.82 -0.64 -16.27
C LEU A 15 17.97 -1.89 -17.14
N ARG A 16 19.17 -2.48 -17.16
CA ARG A 16 19.44 -3.75 -17.88
C ARG A 16 19.07 -4.99 -17.07
N THR A 17 19.37 -4.96 -15.77
CA THR A 17 18.97 -6.00 -14.82
C THR A 17 17.82 -5.45 -13.99
N LYS A 18 16.76 -6.25 -13.87
CA LYS A 18 15.56 -5.94 -13.10
C LYS A 18 15.18 -7.10 -12.21
N VAL A 19 14.53 -6.78 -11.10
CA VAL A 19 13.87 -7.74 -10.21
C VAL A 19 12.37 -7.55 -10.37
N GLU A 20 11.67 -8.64 -10.68
CA GLU A 20 10.23 -8.67 -10.90
C GLU A 20 9.61 -9.62 -9.88
N VAL A 21 8.48 -9.24 -9.29
CA VAL A 21 7.77 -10.01 -8.25
C VAL A 21 6.32 -10.18 -8.68
N PRO A 22 6.05 -11.10 -9.64
CA PRO A 22 4.73 -11.24 -10.27
C PRO A 22 3.62 -11.56 -9.27
N GLY A 23 2.38 -11.30 -9.67
CA GLY A 23 1.20 -11.46 -8.82
C GLY A 23 0.97 -10.24 -7.94
N ILE A 24 1.77 -10.07 -6.89
CA ILE A 24 1.65 -8.92 -5.98
C ILE A 24 1.95 -7.61 -6.72
N SER A 25 2.87 -7.61 -7.69
CA SER A 25 3.19 -6.41 -8.48
C SER A 25 2.14 -6.01 -9.52
N ASP A 26 1.16 -6.86 -9.78
CA ASP A 26 0.30 -6.76 -10.97
C ASP A 26 -1.12 -6.28 -10.65
N VAL A 27 -1.45 -6.15 -9.36
CA VAL A 27 -2.77 -5.72 -8.85
C VAL A 27 -2.70 -4.34 -8.20
N LEU A 28 -3.85 -3.71 -7.94
CA LEU A 28 -3.96 -2.48 -7.15
C LEU A 28 -3.01 -1.35 -7.64
N GLU A 29 -2.06 -0.91 -6.81
CA GLU A 29 -1.08 0.12 -7.20
C GLU A 29 -0.24 -0.29 -8.40
N GLY A 30 0.00 -1.60 -8.58
CA GLY A 30 0.79 -2.15 -9.67
C GLY A 30 0.11 -1.99 -11.02
N GLU A 31 -1.21 -2.22 -11.05
CA GLU A 31 -2.05 -1.97 -12.22
C GLU A 31 -2.08 -0.48 -12.58
N LYS A 32 -2.22 0.40 -11.59
CA LYS A 32 -2.31 1.86 -11.82
C LYS A 32 -0.94 2.51 -12.10
N ARG A 33 0.16 1.87 -11.71
CA ARG A 33 1.52 2.40 -11.78
C ARG A 33 2.45 1.39 -12.44
N THR A 34 2.19 1.10 -13.71
CA THR A 34 2.95 0.12 -14.50
C THR A 34 4.46 0.33 -14.38
N GLY A 35 5.18 -0.73 -14.01
CA GLY A 35 6.63 -0.71 -13.81
C GLY A 35 7.11 -0.14 -12.48
N HIS A 36 6.22 0.43 -11.64
CA HIS A 36 6.60 1.00 -10.35
C HIS A 36 7.26 -0.02 -9.42
N PHE A 37 6.62 -1.18 -9.23
CA PHE A 37 7.14 -2.21 -8.32
C PHE A 37 8.38 -2.93 -8.86
N ILE A 38 8.56 -2.98 -10.18
CA ILE A 38 9.83 -3.43 -10.79
C ILE A 38 10.95 -2.47 -10.39
N GLY A 39 10.69 -1.16 -10.47
CA GLY A 39 11.63 -0.12 -10.02
C GLY A 39 11.96 -0.24 -8.54
N VAL A 40 10.94 -0.41 -7.69
CA VAL A 40 11.11 -0.61 -6.23
C VAL A 40 11.94 -1.85 -5.94
N ALA A 41 11.53 -3.03 -6.42
CA ALA A 41 12.23 -4.28 -6.15
C ALA A 41 13.68 -4.23 -6.63
N THR A 42 13.90 -3.65 -7.82
CA THR A 42 15.25 -3.51 -8.38
C THR A 42 16.12 -2.57 -7.54
N VAL A 43 15.64 -1.38 -7.16
CA VAL A 43 16.45 -0.45 -6.37
C VAL A 43 16.71 -0.97 -4.96
N VAL A 44 15.71 -1.58 -4.31
CA VAL A 44 15.86 -2.16 -2.98
C VAL A 44 16.84 -3.34 -3.00
N SER A 45 16.75 -4.23 -3.98
CA SER A 45 17.73 -5.32 -4.17
C SER A 45 19.16 -4.80 -4.32
N LYS A 46 19.35 -3.72 -5.11
CA LYS A 46 20.67 -3.06 -5.23
C LYS A 46 21.15 -2.49 -3.89
N LEU A 47 20.26 -1.84 -3.13
CA LEU A 47 20.61 -1.27 -1.83
C LEU A 47 20.97 -2.38 -0.81
N PHE A 48 20.24 -3.50 -0.81
CA PHE A 48 20.56 -4.66 0.03
C PHE A 48 21.93 -5.25 -0.31
N ASN A 49 22.27 -5.34 -1.60
CA ASN A 49 23.61 -5.80 -2.01
C ASN A 49 24.73 -4.83 -1.61
N LEU A 50 24.46 -3.52 -1.59
CA LEU A 50 25.45 -2.49 -1.22
C LEU A 50 25.64 -2.36 0.29
N VAL A 51 24.54 -2.41 1.06
CA VAL A 51 24.54 -2.16 2.50
C VAL A 51 24.69 -3.44 3.32
N GLN A 52 24.19 -4.57 2.81
CA GLN A 52 24.15 -5.87 3.49
C GLN A 52 23.57 -5.80 4.91
N PRO A 53 22.35 -5.26 5.09
CA PRO A 53 21.76 -5.11 6.41
C PRO A 53 21.25 -6.44 6.97
N ASP A 54 21.33 -6.64 8.28
CA ASP A 54 20.63 -7.75 8.95
C ASP A 54 19.11 -7.50 9.02
N ILE A 55 18.71 -6.23 9.18
CA ILE A 55 17.31 -5.79 9.34
C ILE A 55 17.05 -4.60 8.42
N ALA A 56 15.92 -4.60 7.71
CA ALA A 56 15.42 -3.46 6.94
C ALA A 56 13.97 -3.13 7.32
N ILE A 57 13.72 -1.85 7.57
CA ILE A 57 12.45 -1.34 8.12
C ILE A 57 11.70 -0.56 7.03
N PHE A 58 10.42 -0.90 6.82
CA PHE A 58 9.54 -0.24 5.86
C PHE A 58 8.21 0.15 6.49
N GLY A 59 7.65 1.28 6.08
CA GLY A 59 6.36 1.75 6.58
C GLY A 59 5.19 0.93 6.03
N GLU A 60 4.26 0.53 6.90
CA GLU A 60 3.06 -0.22 6.53
C GLU A 60 2.04 0.59 5.72
N LYS A 61 2.17 1.91 5.66
CA LYS A 61 1.34 2.77 4.80
C LYS A 61 1.41 2.33 3.33
N ASP A 62 2.61 1.97 2.87
CA ASP A 62 2.85 1.44 1.53
C ASP A 62 2.79 -0.11 1.57
N PHE A 63 1.67 -0.67 2.04
CA PHE A 63 1.53 -2.10 2.36
C PHE A 63 1.88 -3.04 1.21
N GLN A 64 1.44 -2.72 -0.02
CA GLN A 64 1.79 -3.51 -1.20
C GLN A 64 3.30 -3.49 -1.48
N GLN A 65 3.98 -2.36 -1.25
CA GLN A 65 5.44 -2.26 -1.37
C GLN A 65 6.12 -3.17 -0.35
N LEU A 66 5.65 -3.17 0.90
CA LEU A 66 6.16 -4.04 1.96
C LEU A 66 6.01 -5.52 1.58
N LEU A 67 4.86 -5.93 1.02
CA LEU A 67 4.65 -7.31 0.56
C LEU A 67 5.55 -7.68 -0.62
N VAL A 68 5.71 -6.80 -1.61
CA VAL A 68 6.66 -7.00 -2.72
C VAL A 68 8.08 -7.23 -2.20
N ILE A 69 8.52 -6.44 -1.21
CA ILE A 69 9.87 -6.56 -0.62
C ILE A 69 10.01 -7.85 0.19
N ARG A 70 9.01 -8.21 0.99
CA ARG A 70 9.00 -9.49 1.74
C ARG A 70 9.10 -10.70 0.81
N GLN A 71 8.28 -10.71 -0.25
CA GLN A 71 8.29 -11.78 -1.25
C GLN A 71 9.64 -11.86 -1.97
N MET A 72 10.19 -10.73 -2.42
CA MET A 72 11.50 -10.66 -3.05
C MET A 72 12.61 -11.23 -2.16
N VAL A 73 12.64 -10.84 -0.88
CA VAL A 73 13.64 -11.31 0.09
C VAL A 73 13.55 -12.82 0.31
N SER A 74 12.32 -13.33 0.45
CA SER A 74 12.07 -14.77 0.56
C SER A 74 12.54 -15.53 -0.68
N ASP A 75 12.08 -15.13 -1.87
CA ASP A 75 12.31 -15.86 -3.12
C ASP A 75 13.75 -15.81 -3.59
N LEU A 76 14.47 -14.73 -3.29
CA LEU A 76 15.90 -14.58 -3.61
C LEU A 76 16.82 -15.06 -2.47
N ASN A 77 16.26 -15.72 -1.45
CA ASN A 77 16.99 -16.26 -0.30
C ASN A 77 17.91 -15.24 0.38
N MET A 78 17.44 -13.99 0.50
CA MET A 78 18.20 -12.93 1.14
C MET A 78 18.13 -13.09 2.67
N ASN A 79 19.28 -13.13 3.33
CA ASN A 79 19.37 -13.21 4.79
C ASN A 79 19.13 -11.83 5.43
N ILE A 80 17.92 -11.28 5.26
CA ILE A 80 17.53 -9.95 5.74
C ILE A 80 16.15 -10.05 6.40
N GLN A 81 16.03 -9.60 7.64
CA GLN A 81 14.76 -9.48 8.33
C GLN A 81 14.01 -8.21 7.88
N ILE A 82 12.76 -8.38 7.43
CA ILE A 82 11.93 -7.26 6.95
C ILE A 82 10.87 -6.89 7.99
N GLU A 83 11.02 -5.72 8.59
CA GLU A 83 10.11 -5.20 9.60
C GLU A 83 9.16 -4.14 9.02
N GLY A 84 7.86 -4.32 9.29
CA GLY A 84 6.83 -3.32 9.01
C GLY A 84 6.68 -2.40 10.22
N VAL A 85 6.64 -1.10 10.00
CA VAL A 85 6.31 -0.12 11.05
C VAL A 85 5.01 0.59 10.74
N ASN A 86 4.17 0.73 11.77
CA ASN A 86 2.86 1.37 11.67
C ASN A 86 2.98 2.76 11.03
N ALA A 87 1.99 3.11 10.21
CA ALA A 87 1.89 4.45 9.64
C ALA A 87 1.83 5.49 10.76
N VAL A 88 2.72 6.48 10.72
CA VAL A 88 2.63 7.65 11.59
C VAL A 88 1.45 8.49 11.12
N ARG A 89 0.60 8.92 12.04
CA ARG A 89 -0.61 9.69 11.74
C ARG A 89 -0.57 11.05 12.44
N ASP A 90 -1.25 12.03 11.86
CA ASP A 90 -1.60 13.27 12.55
C ASP A 90 -2.71 12.99 13.60
N GLU A 91 -2.99 13.97 14.48
CA GLU A 91 -4.00 13.81 15.56
C GLU A 91 -5.40 13.49 15.04
N ASP A 92 -5.73 13.93 13.82
CA ASP A 92 -6.99 13.64 13.13
C ASP A 92 -7.00 12.28 12.38
N GLY A 93 -5.91 11.51 12.48
CA GLY A 93 -5.79 10.18 11.90
C GLY A 93 -5.26 10.12 10.48
N LEU A 94 -5.04 11.26 9.80
CA LEU A 94 -4.46 11.26 8.45
C LEU A 94 -3.05 10.67 8.48
N ALA A 95 -2.79 9.68 7.62
CA ALA A 95 -1.44 9.12 7.47
C ALA A 95 -0.46 10.19 6.96
N LYS A 96 0.67 10.34 7.65
CA LYS A 96 1.72 11.28 7.25
C LYS A 96 2.29 10.87 5.90
N SER A 97 2.37 11.85 5.00
CA SER A 97 2.95 11.67 3.68
C SER A 97 3.49 13.00 3.17
N SER A 98 4.60 12.96 2.42
CA SER A 98 5.07 14.12 1.66
C SER A 98 4.00 14.67 0.71
N ARG A 99 3.10 13.81 0.23
CA ARG A 99 1.97 14.18 -0.64
C ARG A 99 0.92 15.05 0.05
N ASN A 100 0.88 15.06 1.39
CA ASN A 100 -0.05 15.91 2.13
C ASN A 100 0.27 17.41 1.89
N GLY A 101 1.51 17.75 1.51
CA GLY A 101 1.88 19.11 1.13
C GLY A 101 1.25 19.61 -0.18
N TYR A 102 0.58 18.73 -0.94
CA TYR A 102 -0.18 19.12 -2.13
C TYR A 102 -1.62 19.51 -1.83
N LEU A 103 -2.08 19.26 -0.60
CA LEU A 103 -3.42 19.63 -0.15
C LEU A 103 -3.47 21.13 0.13
N THR A 104 -4.52 21.78 -0.34
CA THR A 104 -4.93 23.09 0.15
C THR A 104 -5.44 22.99 1.59
N ALA A 105 -5.62 24.12 2.28
CA ALA A 105 -6.18 24.12 3.63
C ALA A 105 -7.56 23.46 3.71
N ALA A 106 -8.45 23.75 2.76
CA ALA A 106 -9.79 23.14 2.70
C ALA A 106 -9.73 21.63 2.41
N GLU A 107 -8.85 21.19 1.49
CA GLU A 107 -8.65 19.76 1.23
C GLU A 107 -8.04 19.04 2.45
N ARG A 108 -7.18 19.72 3.22
CA ARG A 108 -6.60 19.15 4.44
C ARG A 108 -7.65 18.89 5.52
N GLU A 109 -8.71 19.70 5.61
CA GLU A 109 -9.84 19.47 6.51
C GLU A 109 -10.68 18.25 6.09
N ILE A 110 -10.74 17.95 4.79
CA ILE A 110 -11.47 16.80 4.23
C ILE A 110 -10.66 15.50 4.35
N ALA A 111 -9.32 15.58 4.24
CA ALA A 111 -8.42 14.43 4.17
C ALA A 111 -8.64 13.33 5.25
N PRO A 112 -8.96 13.64 6.52
CA PRO A 112 -9.25 12.63 7.54
C PRO A 112 -10.42 11.69 7.22
N VAL A 113 -11.35 12.09 6.35
CA VAL A 113 -12.48 11.25 5.92
C VAL A 113 -11.99 9.94 5.29
N LEU A 114 -10.80 9.93 4.65
CA LEU A 114 -10.19 8.71 4.11
C LEU A 114 -10.02 7.64 5.19
N GLN A 115 -9.43 8.01 6.33
CA GLN A 115 -9.17 7.10 7.44
C GLN A 115 -10.48 6.71 8.15
N GLN A 116 -11.41 7.66 8.31
CA GLN A 116 -12.73 7.37 8.91
C GLN A 116 -13.49 6.34 8.07
N THR A 117 -13.48 6.48 6.75
CA THR A 117 -14.09 5.51 5.83
C THR A 117 -13.42 4.14 5.95
N LEU A 118 -12.09 4.06 6.03
CA LEU A 118 -11.42 2.77 6.26
C LEU A 118 -11.88 2.11 7.57
N GLN A 119 -11.93 2.84 8.68
CA GLN A 119 -12.36 2.30 9.98
C GLN A 119 -13.82 1.84 9.95
N GLU A 120 -14.68 2.56 9.24
CA GLU A 120 -16.08 2.14 9.03
C GLU A 120 -16.14 0.85 8.20
N THR A 121 -15.38 0.75 7.11
CA THR A 121 -15.27 -0.48 6.31
C THR A 121 -14.85 -1.66 7.19
N ILE A 122 -13.82 -1.50 8.03
CA ILE A 122 -13.38 -2.55 8.97
C ILE A 122 -14.51 -2.96 9.91
N SER A 123 -15.23 -2.00 10.47
CA SER A 123 -16.32 -2.27 11.41
C SER A 123 -17.44 -3.07 10.74
N ARG A 124 -17.79 -2.74 9.49
CA ARG A 124 -18.80 -3.45 8.72
C ARG A 124 -18.33 -4.82 8.24
N LEU A 125 -17.07 -4.96 7.86
CA LEU A 125 -16.46 -6.26 7.52
C LEU A 125 -16.52 -7.24 8.70
N ARG A 126 -16.26 -6.76 9.92
CA ARG A 126 -16.37 -7.60 11.13
C ARG A 126 -17.80 -8.10 11.37
N VAL A 127 -18.81 -7.31 11.01
CA VAL A 127 -20.22 -7.73 11.12
C VAL A 127 -20.59 -8.72 10.02
N LEU A 128 -20.10 -8.51 8.79
CA LEU A 128 -20.30 -9.45 7.69
C LEU A 128 -19.62 -10.80 7.94
N GLY A 129 -18.49 -10.80 8.66
CA GLY A 129 -17.69 -11.98 8.90
C GLY A 129 -16.93 -12.41 7.65
N ALA A 130 -16.29 -13.57 7.74
CA ALA A 130 -15.50 -14.09 6.64
C ALA A 130 -16.40 -14.66 5.53
N ALA A 131 -16.18 -14.15 4.33
CA ALA A 131 -16.89 -14.50 3.11
C ALA A 131 -15.98 -14.31 1.89
N GLY A 132 -16.40 -14.84 0.74
CA GLY A 132 -15.71 -14.63 -0.52
C GLY A 132 -15.83 -13.19 -1.04
N ALA A 133 -14.88 -12.78 -1.89
CA ALA A 133 -14.73 -11.41 -2.39
C ALA A 133 -16.01 -10.73 -2.91
N ALA A 134 -16.90 -11.47 -3.58
CA ALA A 134 -18.17 -10.95 -4.10
C ALA A 134 -19.07 -10.37 -2.99
N SER A 135 -18.96 -10.88 -1.76
CA SER A 135 -19.73 -10.45 -0.60
C SER A 135 -19.32 -9.07 -0.07
N TYR A 136 -18.13 -8.60 -0.45
CA TYR A 136 -17.61 -7.29 -0.03
C TYR A 136 -17.79 -6.21 -1.09
N GLN A 137 -18.21 -6.57 -2.30
CA GLN A 137 -18.28 -5.65 -3.44
C GLN A 137 -19.22 -4.47 -3.17
N ASP A 138 -20.42 -4.72 -2.66
CA ASP A 138 -21.39 -3.67 -2.36
C ASP A 138 -20.87 -2.71 -1.29
N LEU A 139 -20.22 -3.25 -0.25
CA LEU A 139 -19.58 -2.45 0.80
C LEU A 139 -18.46 -1.59 0.22
N GLN A 140 -17.61 -2.15 -0.63
CA GLN A 140 -16.53 -1.41 -1.28
C GLN A 140 -17.06 -0.25 -2.13
N GLN A 141 -18.09 -0.50 -2.94
CA GLN A 141 -18.73 0.51 -3.78
C GLN A 141 -19.38 1.62 -2.95
N GLU A 142 -20.09 1.26 -1.87
CA GLU A 142 -20.69 2.22 -0.95
C GLU A 142 -19.64 3.13 -0.29
N MET A 143 -18.53 2.55 0.16
CA MET A 143 -17.45 3.31 0.81
C MET A 143 -16.70 4.21 -0.18
N MET A 144 -16.54 3.80 -1.44
CA MET A 144 -16.03 4.69 -2.49
C MET A 144 -17.00 5.85 -2.78
N ALA A 145 -18.31 5.58 -2.88
CA ALA A 145 -19.31 6.63 -3.08
C ALA A 145 -19.33 7.65 -1.93
N LYS A 146 -19.10 7.19 -0.69
CA LYS A 146 -18.93 8.07 0.48
C LYS A 146 -17.72 8.99 0.33
N LEU A 147 -16.57 8.47 -0.09
CA LEU A 147 -15.38 9.28 -0.35
C LEU A 147 -15.64 10.30 -1.46
N ASP A 148 -16.28 9.86 -2.55
CA ASP A 148 -16.58 10.74 -3.68
C ASP A 148 -17.52 11.88 -3.29
N THR A 149 -18.53 11.59 -2.46
CA THR A 149 -19.43 12.60 -1.89
C THR A 149 -18.70 13.61 -0.99
N ALA A 150 -17.65 13.18 -0.31
CA ALA A 150 -16.80 14.04 0.53
C ALA A 150 -15.82 14.91 -0.29
N GLY A 151 -15.77 14.76 -1.61
CA GLY A 151 -14.92 15.54 -2.50
C GLY A 151 -13.65 14.82 -2.98
N PHE A 152 -13.52 13.53 -2.68
CA PHE A 152 -12.47 12.71 -3.29
C PHE A 152 -12.85 12.30 -4.72
N ARG A 153 -11.87 11.80 -5.46
CA ARG A 153 -12.07 10.96 -6.63
C ARG A 153 -11.38 9.63 -6.34
N SER A 154 -12.18 8.66 -5.90
CA SER A 154 -11.72 7.32 -5.54
C SER A 154 -11.20 6.57 -6.76
N GLU A 155 -10.04 5.92 -6.63
CA GLU A 155 -9.55 4.99 -7.66
C GLU A 155 -9.90 3.55 -7.32
N TYR A 156 -9.74 3.19 -6.04
CA TYR A 156 -10.18 1.90 -5.51
C TYR A 156 -10.33 1.97 -3.98
N LEU A 157 -11.22 1.14 -3.45
CA LEU A 157 -11.22 0.69 -2.07
C LEU A 157 -11.45 -0.82 -2.10
N GLU A 158 -10.47 -1.59 -1.64
CA GLU A 158 -10.46 -3.04 -1.85
C GLU A 158 -10.14 -3.84 -0.60
N VAL A 159 -10.90 -4.93 -0.41
CA VAL A 159 -10.68 -5.93 0.63
C VAL A 159 -9.90 -7.07 0.02
N ARG A 160 -8.67 -7.30 0.50
CA ARG A 160 -7.76 -8.34 -0.01
C ARG A 160 -7.21 -9.19 1.11
N ARG A 161 -6.67 -10.35 0.78
CA ARG A 161 -5.85 -11.13 1.72
C ARG A 161 -4.60 -10.34 2.08
N ASN A 162 -4.26 -10.32 3.36
CA ASN A 162 -3.09 -9.55 3.84
C ASN A 162 -1.75 -10.24 3.54
N THR A 163 -1.76 -11.46 3.03
CA THR A 163 -0.56 -12.24 2.69
C THR A 163 -0.07 -11.97 1.27
N ASP A 164 -0.98 -11.88 0.30
CA ASP A 164 -0.64 -11.85 -1.13
C ASP A 164 -1.50 -10.91 -1.99
N LEU A 165 -2.39 -10.15 -1.36
CA LEU A 165 -3.32 -9.21 -2.02
C LEU A 165 -4.28 -9.83 -3.03
N GLN A 166 -4.42 -11.16 -3.05
CA GLN A 166 -5.45 -11.81 -3.84
C GLN A 166 -6.85 -11.53 -3.26
N PRO A 167 -7.91 -11.66 -4.06
CA PRO A 167 -9.27 -11.64 -3.55
C PRO A 167 -9.45 -12.70 -2.46
N PRO A 168 -10.16 -12.40 -1.36
CA PRO A 168 -10.38 -13.36 -0.29
C PRO A 168 -11.42 -14.43 -0.64
N ASP A 169 -11.20 -15.64 -0.12
CA ASP A 169 -12.16 -16.75 -0.08
C ASP A 169 -12.86 -16.82 1.29
N GLU A 170 -13.93 -17.62 1.42
CA GLU A 170 -14.72 -17.76 2.65
C GLU A 170 -13.91 -18.23 3.88
N GLY A 171 -12.79 -18.91 3.64
CA GLY A 171 -11.87 -19.38 4.67
C GLY A 171 -10.90 -18.32 5.19
N ASP A 172 -10.72 -17.20 4.46
CA ASP A 172 -9.71 -16.22 4.80
C ASP A 172 -10.14 -15.36 5.98
N ARG A 173 -9.25 -15.26 6.98
CA ARG A 173 -9.46 -14.47 8.20
C ARG A 173 -8.54 -13.26 8.27
N GLY A 174 -7.34 -13.35 7.68
CA GLY A 174 -6.37 -12.27 7.62
C GLY A 174 -6.56 -11.40 6.39
N LEU A 175 -7.22 -10.26 6.56
CA LEU A 175 -7.55 -9.33 5.48
C LEU A 175 -6.87 -7.97 5.67
N VAL A 176 -6.85 -7.21 4.58
CA VAL A 176 -6.44 -5.81 4.56
C VAL A 176 -7.42 -5.04 3.69
N VAL A 177 -7.82 -3.87 4.16
CA VAL A 177 -8.58 -2.91 3.34
C VAL A 177 -7.61 -1.83 2.88
N LEU A 178 -7.46 -1.68 1.57
CA LEU A 178 -6.60 -0.67 0.95
C LEU A 178 -7.45 0.35 0.23
N VAL A 179 -7.03 1.61 0.24
CA VAL A 179 -7.68 2.69 -0.51
C VAL A 179 -6.66 3.52 -1.27
N SER A 180 -7.01 3.93 -2.48
CA SER A 180 -6.36 5.03 -3.21
C SER A 180 -7.42 5.99 -3.70
N ALA A 181 -7.23 7.28 -3.41
CA ALA A 181 -8.14 8.34 -3.84
C ALA A 181 -7.39 9.65 -4.07
N TRP A 182 -7.87 10.42 -5.03
CA TRP A 182 -7.40 11.79 -5.27
C TRP A 182 -8.22 12.78 -4.44
N LEU A 183 -7.54 13.77 -3.86
CA LEU A 183 -8.16 14.95 -3.28
C LEU A 183 -7.44 16.17 -3.87
N GLY A 184 -8.10 16.82 -4.83
CA GLY A 184 -7.46 17.80 -5.70
C GLY A 184 -6.25 17.22 -6.44
N LYS A 185 -5.07 17.77 -6.15
CA LYS A 185 -3.79 17.33 -6.75
C LYS A 185 -3.09 16.22 -5.96
N ALA A 186 -3.52 15.95 -4.73
CA ALA A 186 -2.92 14.94 -3.88
C ALA A 186 -3.55 13.57 -4.18
N ARG A 187 -2.75 12.59 -4.60
CA ARG A 187 -3.15 11.18 -4.61
C ARG A 187 -2.76 10.55 -3.28
N LEU A 188 -3.75 10.25 -2.45
CA LEU A 188 -3.58 9.69 -1.11
C LEU A 188 -3.82 8.19 -1.15
N ILE A 189 -3.05 7.47 -0.34
CA ILE A 189 -3.23 6.03 -0.10
C ILE A 189 -3.22 5.79 1.40
N ASP A 190 -3.97 4.79 1.84
CA ASP A 190 -3.95 4.31 3.21
C ASP A 190 -4.45 2.86 3.24
N ASN A 191 -4.25 2.18 4.37
CA ASN A 191 -4.73 0.82 4.55
C ASN A 191 -4.91 0.47 6.04
N VAL A 192 -5.74 -0.54 6.30
CA VAL A 192 -5.94 -1.11 7.63
C VAL A 192 -6.04 -2.62 7.52
N GLN A 193 -5.20 -3.32 8.28
CA GLN A 193 -5.27 -4.78 8.43
C GLN A 193 -6.39 -5.16 9.40
N VAL A 194 -7.08 -6.27 9.14
CA VAL A 194 -8.14 -6.81 10.00
C VAL A 194 -8.05 -8.32 10.04
N SER A 195 -8.19 -8.87 11.25
CA SER A 195 -8.47 -10.29 11.44
C SER A 195 -9.95 -10.46 11.74
N LEU A 196 -10.63 -11.29 10.96
CA LEU A 196 -12.01 -11.70 11.21
C LEU A 196 -12.02 -12.87 12.21
N ILE A 197 -13.02 -12.89 13.08
CA ILE A 197 -13.27 -13.96 14.06
C ILE A 197 -14.12 -15.05 13.39
#